data_AF-A0A1I3RRY4-F1
#
_entry.id   AF-A0A1I3RRY4-F1
#
_cell.length_a   1.000
_cell.length_b   1.000
_cell.length_c   1.000
_cell.angle_alpha   90.00
_cell.angle_beta   90.00
_cell.angle_gamma   90.00
#
_symmetry.space_group_name_H-M   'P 1'
#
loop_
_entity.id
_entity.type
_entity.pdbx_description
1 polymer ?
#
loop_
_entity_poly.entity_id
_entity_poly.type
_entity_poly.pdbx_seq_one_letter_code
_entity_poly.pdbx_strand_id
1 'polypeptide(L)'
;MELIYPINFVGHDEWMYSGYDPRLSQGEVITRDGEIIGAWHVVGYDPDDEYSTGQFEFTAIGEDAVKFTEGFAMLDVRTSRGFALSTLIRTIREWYEANDTEISERRFIGKNVR
;
A
#
# COMPACT_ATOMS: atom_id res chain seq x y z
N MET A 1 -15.39 -6.28 -5.28
CA MET A 1 -14.72 -5.23 -4.50
C MET A 1 -15.11 -3.90 -5.09
N GLU A 2 -15.71 -3.01 -4.31
CA GLU A 2 -16.03 -1.65 -4.77
C GLU A 2 -14.83 -0.74 -4.50
N LEU A 3 -14.27 -0.14 -5.55
CA LEU A 3 -13.16 0.82 -5.46
C LEU A 3 -13.75 2.20 -5.17
N ILE A 4 -13.97 2.49 -3.89
CA ILE A 4 -14.66 3.72 -3.46
C ILE A 4 -13.69 4.88 -3.21
N TYR A 5 -12.41 4.60 -2.99
CA TYR A 5 -11.38 5.61 -2.71
C TYR A 5 -10.58 5.96 -3.96
N PRO A 6 -9.96 7.15 -4.02
CA PRO A 6 -9.02 7.50 -5.08
C PRO A 6 -7.87 6.49 -5.22
N ILE A 7 -7.35 6.01 -4.09
CA ILE A 7 -6.33 4.96 -3.97
C ILE A 7 -6.85 3.90 -2.99
N ASN A 8 -6.81 2.63 -3.39
CA ASN A 8 -7.35 1.50 -2.65
C ASN A 8 -6.24 0.46 -2.40
N PHE A 9 -6.13 -0.01 -1.16
CA PHE A 9 -5.18 -1.05 -0.75
C PHE A 9 -5.92 -2.39 -0.69
N VAL A 10 -5.73 -3.22 -1.71
CA VAL A 10 -6.42 -4.52 -1.83
C VAL A 10 -5.88 -5.48 -0.77
N GLY A 11 -6.78 -6.16 -0.04
CA GLY A 11 -6.40 -7.12 1.00
C GLY A 11 -6.06 -6.51 2.36
N HIS A 12 -5.97 -5.17 2.48
CA HIS A 12 -5.64 -4.52 3.76
C HIS A 12 -6.66 -4.84 4.86
N ASP A 13 -7.95 -4.84 4.52
CA ASP A 13 -9.00 -5.19 5.47
C ASP A 13 -8.92 -6.67 5.88
N GLU A 14 -8.55 -7.56 4.94
CA GLU A 14 -8.36 -8.98 5.23
C GLU A 14 -7.18 -9.19 6.21
N TRP A 15 -6.06 -8.51 5.97
CA TRP A 15 -4.93 -8.48 6.91
C TRP A 15 -5.35 -8.02 8.30
N MET A 16 -6.10 -6.93 8.40
CA MET A 16 -6.63 -6.43 9.68
C MET A 16 -7.54 -7.44 10.37
N TYR A 17 -8.49 -8.05 9.65
CA TYR A 17 -9.43 -9.00 10.23
C TYR A 17 -8.82 -10.36 10.55
N SER A 18 -7.67 -10.69 9.97
CA SER A 18 -6.92 -11.91 10.26
C SER A 18 -6.17 -11.89 11.61
N GLY A 19 -6.14 -10.74 12.30
CA GLY A 19 -5.24 -10.54 13.43
C GLY A 19 -3.81 -10.24 12.98
N TYR A 20 -3.66 -9.51 11.87
CA TYR A 20 -2.37 -9.10 11.32
C TYR A 20 -1.48 -10.27 10.83
N ASP A 21 -2.06 -11.30 10.22
CA ASP A 21 -1.30 -12.44 9.66
C ASP A 21 -0.21 -11.95 8.67
N PRO A 22 1.09 -12.24 8.91
CA PRO A 22 2.18 -11.84 8.02
C PRO A 22 2.06 -12.37 6.59
N ARG A 23 1.26 -13.42 6.35
CA ARG A 23 1.02 -13.93 4.99
C ARG A 23 0.07 -13.04 4.18
N LEU A 24 -0.69 -12.19 4.88
CA LEU A 24 -1.66 -11.27 4.32
C LEU A 24 -1.19 -9.81 4.37
N SER A 25 0.01 -9.54 4.87
CA SER A 25 0.53 -8.18 5.08
C SER A 25 0.91 -7.45 3.79
N GLN A 26 0.42 -7.87 2.63
CA GLN A 26 0.74 -7.31 1.31
C GLN A 26 -0.45 -7.37 0.35
N GLY A 27 -0.43 -6.51 -0.67
CA GLY A 27 -1.42 -6.55 -1.73
C GLY A 27 -1.21 -5.48 -2.79
N GLU A 28 -2.15 -5.39 -3.73
CA GLU A 28 -2.11 -4.40 -4.81
C GLU A 28 -2.62 -3.03 -4.32
N VAL A 29 -2.06 -1.97 -4.90
CA VAL A 29 -2.58 -0.61 -4.78
C VAL A 29 -3.24 -0.23 -6.09
N ILE A 30 -4.54 0.07 -6.03
CA ILE A 30 -5.39 0.28 -7.22
C ILE A 30 -6.11 1.63 -7.13
N THR A 31 -6.14 2.38 -8.23
CA THR A 31 -6.93 3.62 -8.31
C THR A 31 -8.43 3.32 -8.29
N ARG A 32 -9.24 4.38 -8.17
CA ARG A 32 -10.70 4.27 -8.31
C ARG A 32 -11.17 3.65 -9.63
N ASP A 33 -10.40 3.87 -10.71
CA ASP A 33 -10.74 3.43 -12.06
C ASP A 33 -10.29 1.99 -12.36
N GLY A 34 -9.82 1.26 -11.33
CA GLY A 34 -9.36 -0.12 -11.49
C GLY A 34 -7.91 -0.25 -11.93
N GLU A 35 -7.15 0.82 -11.84
CA GLU A 35 -5.79 0.88 -12.34
C GLU A 35 -4.77 0.45 -11.26
N ILE A 36 -4.03 -0.64 -11.49
CA ILE A 36 -2.97 -1.09 -10.55
C ILE A 36 -1.74 -0.19 -10.68
N ILE A 37 -1.40 0.55 -9.63
CA ILE A 37 -0.29 1.52 -9.59
C ILE A 37 0.94 1.04 -8.81
N GLY A 38 0.84 -0.09 -8.11
CA GLY A 38 1.92 -0.66 -7.34
C GLY A 38 1.45 -1.72 -6.35
N ALA A 39 2.29 -2.02 -5.38
CA ALA A 39 2.00 -2.94 -4.28
C ALA A 39 2.24 -2.25 -2.94
N TRP A 40 1.47 -2.65 -1.94
CA TRP A 40 1.69 -2.29 -0.55
C TRP A 40 2.17 -3.50 0.23
N HIS A 41 2.90 -3.24 1.31
CA HIS A 41 3.37 -4.25 2.26
C HIS A 41 3.45 -3.64 3.66
N VAL A 42 3.35 -4.46 4.70
CA VAL A 42 3.61 -4.08 6.09
C VAL A 42 4.72 -4.94 6.65
N VAL A 43 5.76 -4.28 7.17
CA VAL A 43 6.97 -4.91 7.70
C VAL A 43 7.25 -4.47 9.13
N GLY A 44 8.16 -5.21 9.78
CA GLY A 44 8.77 -4.80 11.05
C GLY A 44 7.80 -4.82 12.23
N TYR A 45 6.73 -5.63 12.15
CA TYR A 45 5.80 -5.86 13.24
C TYR A 45 5.80 -7.32 13.69
N ASP A 46 5.49 -7.54 14.96
CA ASP A 46 5.20 -8.83 15.56
C ASP A 46 3.67 -8.98 15.70
N PRO A 47 3.02 -9.95 15.03
CA PRO A 47 1.58 -10.16 15.13
C PRO A 47 1.12 -10.61 16.53
N ASP A 48 2.02 -11.16 17.34
CA ASP A 48 1.72 -11.63 18.69
C ASP A 48 1.93 -10.54 19.76
N ASP A 49 2.39 -9.34 19.38
CA ASP A 49 2.55 -8.16 20.24
C ASP A 49 1.65 -7.00 19.80
N GLU A 50 0.60 -6.73 20.58
CA GLU A 50 -0.36 -5.63 20.32
C GLU A 50 0.27 -4.24 20.32
N TYR A 51 1.42 -4.08 21.01
CA TYR A 51 2.18 -2.82 21.06
C TYR A 51 3.28 -2.77 20.01
N SER A 52 3.41 -3.79 19.15
CA SER A 52 4.43 -3.82 18.13
C SER A 52 4.36 -2.58 17.25
N THR A 53 5.51 -1.98 16.98
CA THR A 53 5.65 -1.00 15.91
C THR A 53 5.54 -1.69 14.55
N GLY A 54 5.47 -0.91 13.47
CA GLY A 54 5.62 -1.44 12.12
C GLY A 54 5.67 -0.34 11.09
N GLN A 55 5.79 -0.72 9.82
CA GLN A 55 5.93 0.21 8.71
C GLN A 55 5.11 -0.26 7.52
N PHE A 56 4.28 0.63 6.99
CA PHE A 56 3.72 0.47 5.67
C PHE A 56 4.77 0.84 4.62
N GLU A 57 4.87 0.04 3.58
CA GLU A 57 5.72 0.25 2.41
C GLU A 57 4.86 0.29 1.15
N PHE A 58 5.25 1.14 0.21
CA PHE A 58 4.69 1.17 -1.14
C PHE A 58 5.81 1.06 -2.17
N THR A 59 5.62 0.13 -3.10
CA THR A 59 6.49 -0.06 -4.26
C THR A 59 5.69 0.24 -5.52
N ALA A 60 6.15 1.19 -6.33
CA ALA A 60 5.48 1.56 -7.57
C ALA A 60 5.58 0.43 -8.61
N ILE A 61 4.58 0.35 -9.49
CA ILE A 61 4.60 -0.66 -10.55
C ILE A 61 5.83 -0.51 -11.45
N GLY A 62 6.53 -1.63 -11.69
CA GLY A 62 7.76 -1.65 -12.47
C GLY A 62 8.99 -1.09 -11.75
N GLU A 63 8.89 -0.78 -10.45
CA GLU A 63 10.03 -0.48 -9.58
C GLU A 63 10.28 -1.67 -8.64
N ASP A 64 11.56 -1.98 -8.36
CA ASP A 64 11.94 -3.03 -7.40
C ASP A 64 12.20 -2.46 -6.00
N ALA A 65 12.36 -1.14 -5.88
CA ALA A 65 12.67 -0.46 -4.63
C ALA A 65 11.42 0.15 -4.00
N VAL A 66 11.37 0.10 -2.67
CA VAL A 66 10.34 0.79 -1.89
C VAL A 66 10.43 2.29 -2.16
N LYS A 67 9.31 2.88 -2.57
CA LYS A 67 9.19 4.28 -2.96
C LYS A 67 8.77 5.17 -1.80
N PHE A 68 7.77 4.72 -1.04
CA PHE A 68 7.27 5.44 0.13
C PHE A 68 7.13 4.50 1.31
N THR A 69 7.36 5.06 2.51
CA THR A 69 7.23 4.33 3.76
C THR A 69 6.56 5.19 4.81
N GLU A 70 5.69 4.62 5.62
CA GLU A 70 5.09 5.31 6.77
C GLU A 70 5.03 4.38 7.98
N GLY A 71 5.66 4.80 9.07
CA GLY A 71 5.72 4.03 10.32
C GLY A 71 4.51 4.25 11.22
N PHE A 72 4.08 3.21 11.92
CA PHE A 72 3.13 3.29 13.03
C PHE A 72 3.78 2.81 14.33
N ALA A 73 3.35 3.42 15.44
CA ALA A 73 3.97 3.22 16.74
C ALA A 73 3.41 2.02 17.49
N MET A 74 2.16 1.60 17.19
CA MET A 74 1.51 0.47 17.84
C MET A 74 0.54 -0.20 16.87
N LEU A 75 0.63 -1.52 16.77
CA LEU A 75 -0.08 -2.35 15.83
C LEU A 75 -1.59 -2.29 16.05
N ASP A 76 -2.06 -2.42 17.30
CA ASP A 76 -3.50 -2.44 17.60
C ASP A 76 -4.11 -1.07 17.92
N VAL A 77 -3.29 -0.01 18.02
CA VAL A 77 -3.81 1.35 18.18
C VAL A 77 -4.26 1.89 16.82
N ARG A 78 -5.58 1.74 16.57
CA ARG A 78 -6.28 2.23 15.36
C ARG A 78 -5.87 3.64 14.96
N THR A 79 -5.69 4.54 15.91
CA THR A 79 -5.30 5.93 15.63
C THR A 79 -3.91 6.02 15.00
N SER A 80 -2.89 5.35 15.58
CA SER A 80 -1.52 5.41 15.07
C SER A 80 -1.41 4.79 13.68
N ARG A 81 -1.94 3.58 13.51
CA ARG A 81 -1.98 2.87 12.23
C ARG A 81 -2.80 3.62 11.18
N GLY A 82 -3.97 4.12 11.57
CA GLY A 82 -4.86 4.87 10.68
C GLY A 82 -4.25 6.18 10.19
N PHE A 83 -3.50 6.89 11.04
CA PHE A 83 -2.75 8.08 10.61
C PHE A 83 -1.63 7.74 9.63
N ALA A 84 -0.82 6.71 9.92
CA ALA A 84 0.25 6.27 9.03
C ALA A 84 -0.29 5.88 7.64
N LEU A 85 -1.35 5.07 7.61
CA LEU A 85 -2.00 4.65 6.37
C LEU A 85 -2.60 5.85 5.60
N SER A 86 -3.26 6.79 6.30
CA SER A 86 -3.82 7.98 5.66
C SER A 86 -2.75 8.88 5.05
N THR A 87 -1.61 9.03 5.74
CA THR A 87 -0.45 9.76 5.22
C THR A 87 0.09 9.07 3.97
N LEU A 88 0.29 7.75 4.02
CA LEU A 88 0.80 6.98 2.87
C LEU A 88 -0.13 7.09 1.66
N ILE A 89 -1.45 6.89 1.86
CA ILE A 89 -2.46 7.01 0.80
C ILE A 89 -2.40 8.39 0.16
N ARG A 90 -2.29 9.46 0.97
CA ARG A 90 -2.19 10.83 0.46
C ARG A 90 -0.92 11.02 -0.36
N THR A 91 0.23 10.58 0.14
CA THR A 91 1.52 10.67 -0.56
C THR A 91 1.50 9.91 -1.90
N ILE A 92 0.97 8.69 -1.92
CA ILE A 92 0.80 7.89 -3.15
C ILE A 92 -0.10 8.62 -4.14
N ARG A 93 -1.23 9.17 -3.67
CA ARG A 93 -2.17 9.90 -4.53
C ARG A 93 -1.51 11.13 -5.16
N GLU A 94 -0.88 11.97 -4.35
CA GLU A 94 -0.19 13.18 -4.82
C GLU A 94 0.91 12.84 -5.84
N TRP A 95 1.66 11.77 -5.59
CA TRP A 95 2.65 11.26 -6.53
C TRP A 95 2.02 10.77 -7.84
N TYR A 96 0.97 9.95 -7.77
CA TYR A 96 0.30 9.42 -8.95
C TYR A 96 -0.30 10.53 -9.81
N GLU A 97 -1.02 11.49 -9.21
CA GLU A 97 -1.60 12.63 -9.91
C GLU A 97 -0.54 13.52 -10.59
N ALA A 98 0.66 13.63 -10.01
CA ALA A 98 1.77 14.38 -10.60
C ALA A 98 2.50 13.64 -11.74
N ASN A 99 2.37 12.31 -11.82
CA ASN A 99 3.19 11.47 -12.72
C ASN A 99 2.34 10.56 -13.63
N ASP A 100 1.03 10.76 -13.70
CA ASP A 100 0.08 9.88 -14.39
C ASP A 100 0.50 9.54 -15.84
N THR A 101 1.00 10.53 -16.58
CA THR A 101 1.48 10.34 -17.96
C THR A 101 2.69 9.40 -18.04
N GLU A 102 3.66 9.51 -17.11
CA GLU A 102 4.87 8.68 -17.10
C GLU A 102 4.56 7.25 -16.60
N ILE A 103 3.69 7.14 -15.59
CA ILE A 103 3.26 5.85 -15.03
C ILE A 103 2.51 5.03 -16.07
N SER A 104 1.69 5.69 -16.88
CA SER A 104 1.01 5.07 -18.02
C SER A 104 2.00 4.44 -19.00
N GLU A 105 3.07 5.15 -19.38
CA GLU A 105 4.09 4.67 -20.33
C GLU A 105 4.88 3.45 -19.82
N ARG A 106 5.32 3.47 -18.54
CA ARG A 106 6.08 2.37 -17.93
C ARG A 106 5.32 1.03 -17.96
N ARG A 107 3.98 1.07 -17.89
CA ARG A 107 3.13 -0.13 -17.96
C ARG A 107 3.03 -0.72 -19.35
N PHE A 108 3.09 0.11 -20.39
CA PHE A 108 3.10 -0.39 -21.76
C PHE A 108 4.41 -1.11 -22.07
N ILE A 109 5.53 -0.64 -21.53
CA ILE A 109 6.84 -1.27 -21.73
C ILE A 109 6.93 -2.62 -21.00
N GLY A 110 6.41 -2.70 -19.76
CA GLY A 110 6.38 -3.95 -18.99
C GLY A 110 5.49 -5.07 -19.57
N LYS A 111 4.56 -4.76 -20.48
CA LYS A 111 3.68 -5.74 -21.15
C LYS A 111 4.29 -6.37 -22.41
N ASN A 112 5.36 -5.81 -22.97
CA ASN A 112 5.98 -6.29 -24.22
C ASN A 112 7.11 -7.32 -24.02
N VAL A 113 7.26 -7.86 -22.81
CA VAL A 113 8.17 -8.98 -22.52
C VAL A 113 7.35 -10.23 -22.22
N ARG A 114 6.74 -10.81 -23.26
CA ARG A 114 6.30 -12.21 -23.30
C ARG A 114 6.39 -12.76 -24.72
#